data_AF-A0A841JLC9-F1
#
_entry.id   AF-A0A841JLC9-F1
#
_cell.length_a   1.000
_cell.length_b   1.000
_cell.length_c   1.000
_cell.angle_alpha   90.00
_cell.angle_beta   90.00
_cell.angle_gamma   90.00
#
_symmetry.space_group_name_H-M   'P 1'
#
loop_
_entity.id
_entity.type
_entity.pdbx_description
1 polymer ?
#
loop_
_entity_poly.entity_id
_entity_poly.type
_entity_poly.pdbx_seq_one_letter_code
_entity_poly.pdbx_strand_id
1 'polypeptide(L)'
;MMRYEVVNSLELPLLALQAFQIVFLWIHDWVPLGRLNDVSAVRSQDTRRRLVIVTLIQSVPYTIGFVFSALSFGKRYPHWLDLWLWISYGLLFAGQLRAWWVPYLLRPEPERAARYRRMFGNTHTFLPPHNGLVPNTAHILLHIATAATLILLWIKPNA
;
A
#
# COMPACT_ATOMS: atom_id res chain seq x y z
N MET A 1 -14.26 26.41 -17.04
CA MET A 1 -15.14 25.25 -16.78
C MET A 1 -14.39 23.94 -17.01
N MET A 2 -13.92 23.66 -18.24
CA MET A 2 -13.22 22.42 -18.62
C MET A 2 -12.00 22.04 -17.74
N ARG A 3 -11.18 23.00 -17.30
CA ARG A 3 -10.00 22.75 -16.43
C ARG A 3 -10.37 22.34 -14.99
N TYR A 4 -11.51 22.81 -14.48
CA TYR A 4 -12.00 22.45 -13.13
C TYR A 4 -12.63 21.06 -13.11
N GLU A 5 -13.34 20.68 -14.18
CA GLU A 5 -13.92 19.34 -14.32
C GLU A 5 -12.83 18.26 -14.40
N VAL A 6 -11.75 18.51 -15.15
CA VAL A 6 -10.62 17.57 -15.25
C VAL A 6 -9.88 17.43 -13.91
N VAL A 7 -9.66 18.51 -13.16
CA VAL A 7 -9.01 18.44 -11.83
C VAL A 7 -9.86 17.62 -10.85
N ASN A 8 -11.17 17.86 -10.82
CA ASN A 8 -12.08 17.08 -9.98
C ASN A 8 -12.15 15.60 -10.40
N SER A 9 -11.99 15.30 -11.70
CA SER A 9 -12.02 13.93 -12.22
C SER A 9 -10.81 13.07 -11.82
N LEU A 10 -9.65 13.70 -11.50
CA LEU A 10 -8.45 12.99 -11.03
C LEU A 10 -8.36 12.93 -9.49
N GLU A 11 -8.88 13.95 -8.81
CA GLU A 11 -8.88 13.99 -7.34
C GLU A 11 -9.75 12.91 -6.71
N LEU A 12 -10.91 12.62 -7.30
CA LEU A 12 -11.81 11.59 -6.76
C LEU A 12 -11.18 10.18 -6.83
N PRO A 13 -10.62 9.71 -7.96
CA PRO A 13 -9.87 8.45 -8.01
C PRO A 13 -8.66 8.44 -7.06
N LEU A 14 -7.93 9.56 -6.95
CA LEU A 14 -6.83 9.68 -6.01
C LEU A 14 -7.31 9.45 -4.57
N LEU A 15 -8.37 10.13 -4.14
CA LEU A 15 -8.96 9.92 -2.81
C LEU A 15 -9.48 8.51 -2.60
N ALA A 16 -10.10 7.91 -3.62
CA ALA A 16 -10.59 6.53 -3.56
C ALA A 16 -9.44 5.53 -3.36
N LEU A 17 -8.33 5.70 -4.08
CA LEU A 17 -7.13 4.89 -3.89
C LEU A 17 -6.57 5.07 -2.48
N GLN A 18 -6.39 6.32 -2.04
CA GLN A 18 -5.91 6.63 -0.69
C GLN A 18 -6.78 5.98 0.38
N ALA A 19 -8.11 6.07 0.25
CA ALA A 19 -9.05 5.42 1.16
C ALA A 19 -8.89 3.89 1.15
N PHE A 20 -8.81 3.26 -0.03
CA PHE A 20 -8.55 1.82 -0.14
C PHE A 20 -7.26 1.42 0.56
N GLN A 21 -6.16 2.14 0.35
CA GLN A 21 -4.87 1.85 0.98
C GLN A 21 -4.94 1.99 2.50
N ILE A 22 -5.57 3.04 3.01
CA ILE A 22 -5.73 3.25 4.46
C ILE A 22 -6.54 2.12 5.07
N VAL A 23 -7.68 1.78 4.48
CA VAL A 23 -8.52 0.66 4.94
C VAL A 23 -7.70 -0.63 4.93
N PHE A 24 -6.97 -0.92 3.85
CA PHE A 24 -6.10 -2.08 3.77
C PHE A 24 -5.04 -2.10 4.88
N LEU A 25 -4.28 -1.01 5.05
CA LEU A 25 -3.16 -0.92 5.99
C LEU A 25 -3.63 -1.04 7.45
N TRP A 26 -4.81 -0.50 7.79
CA TRP A 26 -5.38 -0.66 9.12
C TRP A 26 -5.96 -2.04 9.41
N ILE A 27 -6.40 -2.79 8.39
CA ILE A 27 -7.25 -3.96 8.59
C ILE A 27 -6.56 -5.29 8.28
N HIS A 28 -5.67 -5.35 7.27
CA HIS A 28 -5.22 -6.61 6.68
C HIS A 28 -4.42 -7.53 7.63
N ASP A 29 -3.86 -7.04 8.73
CA ASP A 29 -3.20 -7.85 9.76
C ASP A 29 -4.11 -8.19 10.96
N TRP A 30 -5.32 -7.62 10.99
CA TRP A 30 -6.21 -7.64 12.16
C TRP A 30 -7.49 -8.42 11.92
N VAL A 31 -8.07 -8.31 10.73
CA VAL A 31 -9.37 -8.89 10.38
C VAL A 31 -9.18 -9.98 9.34
N PRO A 32 -9.78 -11.18 9.51
CA PRO A 32 -9.72 -12.23 8.50
C PRO A 32 -10.53 -11.81 7.26
N LEU A 33 -9.87 -11.78 6.11
CA LEU A 33 -10.41 -11.41 4.79
C LEU A 33 -10.54 -12.65 3.88
N GLY A 34 -10.89 -13.78 4.49
CA GLY A 34 -10.96 -15.08 3.80
C GLY A 34 -9.59 -15.48 3.24
N ARG A 35 -9.52 -15.79 1.94
CA ARG A 35 -8.26 -16.21 1.29
C ARG A 35 -7.28 -15.07 1.04
N LEU A 36 -7.61 -13.82 1.34
CA LEU A 36 -6.73 -12.67 1.06
C LEU A 36 -5.61 -12.50 2.11
N ASN A 37 -5.78 -13.02 3.33
CA ASN A 37 -4.79 -12.96 4.40
C ASN A 37 -4.90 -14.17 5.34
N ASP A 38 -3.87 -14.38 6.16
CA ASP A 38 -3.88 -15.36 7.24
C ASP A 38 -3.45 -14.67 8.54
N VAL A 39 -4.42 -14.05 9.21
CA VAL A 39 -4.19 -13.31 10.45
C VAL A 39 -3.62 -14.21 11.55
N SER A 40 -4.00 -15.49 11.57
CA SER A 40 -3.51 -16.45 12.56
C SER A 40 -2.02 -16.73 12.37
N ALA A 41 -1.61 -16.92 11.12
CA ALA A 41 -0.22 -17.13 10.76
C ALA A 41 0.64 -15.88 11.02
N VAL A 42 0.15 -14.68 10.69
CA VAL A 42 0.84 -13.41 10.99
C VAL A 42 1.08 -13.28 12.51
N ARG A 43 0.05 -13.50 13.32
CA ARG A 43 0.15 -13.44 14.80
C ARG A 43 1.06 -14.51 15.40
N SER A 44 1.32 -15.62 14.70
CA SER A 44 2.29 -16.63 15.14
C SER A 44 3.74 -16.18 14.96
N GLN A 45 4.01 -15.26 14.03
CA GLN A 45 5.35 -14.77 13.71
C GLN A 45 5.65 -13.42 14.35
N ASP A 46 4.64 -12.70 14.84
CA ASP A 46 4.76 -11.35 15.36
C ASP A 46 4.07 -11.16 16.71
N THR A 47 4.73 -10.46 17.64
CA THR A 47 4.10 -10.08 18.90
C THR A 47 3.00 -9.05 18.66
N ARG A 48 1.95 -9.06 19.48
CA ARG A 48 0.87 -8.06 19.39
C ARG A 48 1.40 -6.62 19.46
N ARG A 49 2.40 -6.36 20.31
CA ARG A 49 3.06 -5.05 20.40
C ARG A 49 3.72 -4.66 19.08
N ARG A 50 4.45 -5.59 18.46
CA ARG A 50 5.08 -5.36 17.15
C ARG A 50 4.02 -5.07 16.09
N LEU A 51 2.93 -5.85 16.04
CA LEU A 51 1.83 -5.62 15.09
C LEU A 51 1.22 -4.23 15.26
N VAL A 52 0.90 -3.80 16.49
CA VAL A 52 0.38 -2.44 16.75
C VAL A 52 1.34 -1.38 16.24
N ILE A 53 2.63 -1.47 16.60
CA ILE A 53 3.64 -0.49 16.19
C ILE A 53 3.76 -0.43 14.66
N VAL A 54 3.83 -1.60 14.03
CA VAL A 54 3.99 -1.70 12.58
C VAL A 54 2.74 -1.16 11.86
N THR A 55 1.53 -1.47 12.33
CA THR A 55 0.29 -0.88 11.79
C THR A 55 0.27 0.64 11.95
N LEU A 56 0.66 1.18 13.10
CA LEU A 56 0.68 2.64 13.29
C LEU A 56 1.67 3.32 12.34
N ILE A 57 2.90 2.80 12.24
CA ILE A 57 3.93 3.33 11.33
C ILE A 57 3.47 3.23 9.88
N GLN A 58 2.83 2.13 9.50
CA GLN A 58 2.40 1.89 8.13
C GLN A 58 1.07 2.55 7.77
N SER A 59 0.23 2.98 8.72
CA SER A 59 -1.12 3.50 8.41
C SER A 59 -1.28 4.99 8.69
N VAL A 60 -0.65 5.50 9.75
CA VAL A 60 -0.82 6.92 10.18
C VAL A 60 -0.35 7.90 9.10
N PRO A 61 0.84 7.75 8.47
CA PRO A 61 1.29 8.71 7.48
C PRO A 61 0.33 8.86 6.28
N TYR A 62 -0.23 7.75 5.81
CA TYR A 62 -1.17 7.75 4.69
C TYR A 62 -2.54 8.30 5.11
N THR A 63 -2.95 8.05 6.36
CA THR A 63 -4.17 8.63 6.93
C THR A 63 -4.08 10.16 7.00
N ILE A 64 -2.92 10.69 7.42
CA ILE A 64 -2.64 12.14 7.36
C ILE A 64 -2.75 12.63 5.91
N GLY A 65 -2.09 11.96 4.96
CA GLY A 65 -2.16 12.30 3.54
C GLY A 65 -3.59 12.37 3.01
N PHE A 66 -4.43 11.38 3.32
CA PHE A 66 -5.83 11.34 2.91
C PHE A 66 -6.68 12.43 3.54
N VAL A 67 -6.58 12.62 4.85
CA VAL A 67 -7.38 13.64 5.56
C VAL A 67 -7.12 15.01 4.95
N PHE A 68 -5.85 15.37 4.77
CA PHE A 68 -5.51 16.68 4.19
C PHE A 68 -5.79 16.77 2.69
N SER A 69 -5.70 15.66 1.95
CA SER A 69 -6.16 15.59 0.55
C SER A 69 -7.66 15.87 0.44
N ALA A 70 -8.47 15.29 1.33
CA ALA A 70 -9.91 15.46 1.36
C ALA A 70 -10.31 16.88 1.81
N LEU A 71 -9.64 17.43 2.83
CA LEU A 71 -9.84 18.82 3.26
C LEU A 71 -9.44 19.85 2.19
N SER A 72 -8.52 19.47 1.30
CA SER A 72 -8.05 20.30 0.18
C SER A 72 -8.78 19.98 -1.14
N PHE A 73 -9.86 19.19 -1.11
CA PHE A 73 -10.58 18.81 -2.32
C PHE A 73 -11.11 20.02 -3.09
N GLY A 74 -10.94 20.02 -4.41
CA GLY A 74 -11.28 21.12 -5.31
C GLY A 74 -10.38 22.35 -5.17
N LYS A 75 -9.29 22.26 -4.39
CA LYS A 75 -8.32 23.33 -4.17
C LYS A 75 -6.92 22.85 -4.54
N ARG A 76 -6.01 23.79 -4.79
CA ARG A 76 -4.58 23.47 -4.91
C ARG A 76 -4.10 22.87 -3.59
N TYR A 77 -3.39 21.75 -3.67
CA TYR A 77 -2.76 21.16 -2.50
C TYR A 77 -1.65 22.09 -2.01
N PRO A 78 -1.55 22.32 -0.68
CA PRO A 78 -0.42 23.06 -0.15
C PRO A 78 0.87 22.27 -0.42
N HIS A 79 1.97 22.96 -0.67
CA HIS A 79 3.23 22.33 -1.11
C HIS A 79 3.72 21.21 -0.18
N TRP A 80 3.52 21.37 1.14
CA TRP A 80 3.90 20.34 2.10
C TRP A 80 3.09 19.04 1.92
N LEU A 81 1.82 19.12 1.50
CA LEU A 81 0.96 17.96 1.25
C LEU A 81 1.41 17.24 -0.01
N ASP A 82 1.75 17.98 -1.07
CA ASP A 82 2.30 17.39 -2.29
C ASP A 82 3.61 16.62 -1.99
N LEU A 83 4.53 17.25 -1.26
CA LEU A 83 5.76 16.59 -0.80
C LEU A 83 5.47 15.37 0.07
N TRP A 84 4.52 15.49 1.01
CA TRP A 84 4.12 14.40 1.89
C TRP A 84 3.63 13.19 1.11
N LEU A 85 2.73 13.40 0.14
CA LEU A 85 2.17 12.33 -0.70
C LEU A 85 3.26 11.69 -1.56
N TRP A 86 4.11 12.48 -2.21
CA TRP A 86 5.21 11.96 -3.02
C TRP A 86 6.20 11.13 -2.21
N ILE A 87 6.62 11.63 -1.05
CA ILE A 87 7.59 10.94 -0.19
C ILE A 87 6.95 9.67 0.40
N SER A 88 5.74 9.76 0.96
CA SER A 88 5.08 8.62 1.61
C SER A 88 4.77 7.49 0.62
N TYR A 89 4.09 7.78 -0.51
CA TYR A 89 3.78 6.76 -1.51
C TYR A 89 5.03 6.27 -2.25
N GLY A 90 6.04 7.14 -2.45
CA GLY A 90 7.33 6.72 -3.02
C GLY A 90 8.06 5.73 -2.14
N LEU A 91 8.13 6.00 -0.82
CA LEU A 91 8.72 5.08 0.16
C LEU A 91 7.91 3.78 0.27
N LEU A 92 6.57 3.84 0.24
CA LEU A 92 5.72 2.66 0.23
C LEU A 92 6.06 1.76 -0.96
N PHE A 93 6.08 2.34 -2.16
CA PHE A 93 6.33 1.62 -3.40
C PHE A 93 7.75 1.02 -3.42
N ALA A 94 8.76 1.78 -3.01
CA ALA A 94 10.12 1.28 -2.88
C ALA A 94 10.20 0.10 -1.88
N GLY A 95 9.49 0.20 -0.75
CA GLY A 95 9.37 -0.88 0.24
C GLY A 95 8.72 -2.14 -0.35
N GLN A 96 7.62 -1.98 -1.09
CA GLN A 96 6.93 -3.08 -1.78
C GLN A 96 7.84 -3.78 -2.79
N LEU A 97 8.58 -3.00 -3.60
CA LEU A 97 9.58 -3.54 -4.54
C LEU A 97 10.67 -4.31 -3.79
N ARG A 98 11.26 -3.72 -2.75
CA ARG A 98 12.35 -4.34 -1.98
C ARG A 98 11.90 -5.61 -1.25
N ALA A 99 10.70 -5.61 -0.69
CA ALA A 99 10.17 -6.70 0.12
C ALA A 99 9.71 -7.90 -0.72
N TRP A 100 9.10 -7.64 -1.88
CA TRP A 100 8.43 -8.65 -2.69
C TRP A 100 9.10 -8.87 -4.05
N TRP A 101 9.26 -7.82 -4.85
CA TRP A 101 9.64 -7.96 -6.25
C TRP A 101 11.13 -8.20 -6.47
N VAL A 102 12.00 -7.54 -5.71
CA VAL A 102 13.45 -7.78 -5.74
C VAL A 102 13.79 -9.23 -5.37
N PRO A 103 13.28 -9.79 -4.25
CA PRO A 103 13.60 -11.17 -3.93
C PRO A 103 12.87 -12.19 -4.79
N TYR A 104 11.69 -11.85 -5.29
CA TYR A 104 10.99 -12.67 -6.27
C TYR A 104 11.73 -12.72 -7.61
N LEU A 105 12.19 -11.60 -8.20
CA LEU A 105 12.77 -11.59 -9.55
C LEU A 105 14.30 -11.67 -9.62
N LEU A 106 15.01 -11.01 -8.70
CA LEU A 106 16.43 -10.67 -8.88
C LEU A 106 17.36 -11.38 -7.90
N ARG A 107 17.03 -11.38 -6.60
CA ARG A 107 17.95 -11.83 -5.54
C ARG A 107 17.23 -12.68 -4.49
N PRO A 108 17.32 -14.01 -4.55
CA PRO A 108 16.71 -14.88 -3.54
C PRO A 108 17.11 -14.48 -2.11
N GLU A 109 16.13 -14.48 -1.20
CA GLU A 109 16.35 -14.21 0.22
C GLU A 109 15.70 -15.32 1.06
N PRO A 110 16.42 -16.44 1.33
CA PRO A 110 15.83 -17.67 1.85
C PRO A 110 15.20 -17.50 3.24
N GLU A 111 15.80 -16.69 4.11
CA GLU A 111 15.23 -16.41 5.44
C GLU A 111 13.90 -15.65 5.36
N ARG A 112 13.84 -14.64 4.48
CA ARG A 112 12.58 -13.91 4.22
C ARG A 112 11.56 -14.83 3.57
N ALA A 113 11.96 -15.63 2.60
CA ALA A 113 11.11 -16.59 1.93
C ALA A 113 10.50 -17.58 2.92
N ALA A 114 11.31 -18.12 3.84
CA ALA A 114 10.84 -19.02 4.89
C ALA A 114 9.83 -18.33 5.83
N ARG A 115 10.13 -17.10 6.28
CA ARG A 115 9.20 -16.34 7.13
C ARG A 115 7.89 -16.02 6.39
N TYR A 116 7.95 -15.55 5.15
CA TYR A 116 6.79 -15.19 4.35
C TYR A 116 5.95 -16.41 3.99
N ARG A 117 6.56 -17.57 3.77
CA ARG A 117 5.82 -18.82 3.59
C ARG A 117 4.98 -19.17 4.82
N ARG A 118 5.54 -18.99 6.03
CA ARG A 118 4.77 -19.20 7.27
C ARG A 118 3.60 -18.23 7.38
N MET A 119 3.78 -16.96 7.02
CA MET A 119 2.76 -15.91 7.16
C MET A 119 1.70 -15.92 6.05
N PHE A 120 2.08 -16.27 4.83
CA PHE A 120 1.28 -16.02 3.62
C PHE A 120 1.05 -17.29 2.78
N GLY A 121 1.61 -18.44 3.17
CA GLY A 121 1.51 -19.69 2.41
C GLY A 121 0.08 -20.21 2.20
N ASN A 122 -0.84 -19.85 3.08
CA ASN A 122 -2.26 -20.22 2.98
C ASN A 122 -3.12 -19.16 2.27
N THR A 123 -2.52 -18.11 1.73
CA THR A 123 -3.24 -17.01 1.07
C THR A 123 -3.37 -17.24 -0.43
N HIS A 124 -4.36 -16.61 -1.06
CA HIS A 124 -4.60 -16.70 -2.49
C HIS A 124 -3.46 -16.04 -3.26
N THR A 125 -2.88 -16.82 -4.18
CA THR A 125 -1.83 -16.39 -5.10
C THR A 125 -2.26 -16.78 -6.50
N PHE A 126 -1.93 -15.95 -7.48
CA PHE A 126 -2.16 -16.26 -8.89
C PHE A 126 -0.84 -16.31 -9.68
N LEU A 127 0.24 -15.78 -9.11
CA LEU A 127 1.59 -15.95 -9.67
C LEU A 127 2.16 -17.30 -9.24
N PRO A 128 3.00 -17.94 -10.07
CA PRO A 128 3.73 -19.12 -9.66
C PRO A 128 4.75 -18.77 -8.57
N PRO A 129 5.12 -19.71 -7.68
CA PRO A 129 6.23 -19.51 -6.76
C PRO A 129 7.57 -19.32 -7.50
N HIS A 130 8.38 -18.36 -7.06
CA HIS A 130 9.74 -18.14 -7.56
C HIS A 130 10.66 -17.72 -6.41
N ASN A 131 11.90 -18.23 -6.37
CA ASN A 131 12.85 -18.01 -5.28
C ASN A 131 12.28 -18.32 -3.86
N GLY A 132 11.34 -19.26 -3.78
CA GLY A 132 10.66 -19.63 -2.53
C GLY A 132 9.64 -18.61 -2.02
N LEU A 133 9.32 -17.59 -2.82
CA LEU A 133 8.37 -16.51 -2.55
C LEU A 133 7.26 -16.48 -3.60
N VAL A 134 6.10 -15.95 -3.20
CA VAL A 134 5.00 -15.63 -4.11
C VAL A 134 4.25 -14.43 -3.53
N PRO A 135 4.22 -13.27 -4.22
CA PRO A 135 3.38 -12.16 -3.81
C PRO A 135 1.90 -12.60 -3.85
N ASN A 136 1.23 -12.51 -2.72
CA ASN A 136 -0.19 -12.87 -2.66
C ASN A 136 -1.06 -11.77 -3.28
N THR A 137 -2.31 -12.13 -3.54
CA THR A 137 -3.25 -11.26 -4.26
C THR A 137 -3.48 -9.95 -3.53
N ALA A 138 -3.58 -9.99 -2.19
CA ALA A 138 -3.78 -8.80 -1.37
C ALA A 138 -2.62 -7.80 -1.50
N HIS A 139 -1.37 -8.28 -1.42
CA HIS A 139 -0.20 -7.44 -1.61
C HIS A 139 -0.13 -6.89 -3.04
N ILE A 140 -0.46 -7.70 -4.06
CA ILE A 140 -0.47 -7.21 -5.45
C ILE A 140 -1.51 -6.10 -5.63
N LEU A 141 -2.71 -6.23 -5.07
CA LEU A 141 -3.73 -5.17 -5.10
C LEU A 141 -3.23 -3.88 -4.44
N LEU A 142 -2.56 -3.99 -3.29
CA LEU A 142 -1.93 -2.84 -2.65
C LEU A 142 -0.85 -2.21 -3.56
N HIS A 143 0.01 -3.02 -4.18
CA HIS A 143 1.09 -2.53 -5.06
C HIS A 143 0.55 -1.80 -6.29
N ILE A 144 -0.48 -2.35 -6.93
CA ILE A 144 -1.16 -1.73 -8.08
C ILE A 144 -1.79 -0.41 -7.63
N ALA A 145 -2.49 -0.39 -6.49
CA ALA A 145 -3.09 0.82 -5.98
C ALA A 145 -2.03 1.89 -5.70
N THR A 146 -0.90 1.52 -5.05
CA THR A 146 0.21 2.44 -4.77
C THR A 146 0.82 3.00 -6.05
N ALA A 147 1.05 2.17 -7.07
CA ALA A 147 1.55 2.62 -8.37
C ALA A 147 0.55 3.57 -9.06
N ALA A 148 -0.74 3.24 -9.04
CA ALA A 148 -1.79 4.09 -9.57
C ALA A 148 -1.84 5.45 -8.85
N THR A 149 -1.69 5.47 -7.51
CA THR A 149 -1.60 6.71 -6.73
C THR A 149 -0.43 7.57 -7.21
N LEU A 150 0.76 7.00 -7.37
CA LEU A 150 1.94 7.74 -7.87
C LEU A 150 1.74 8.28 -9.29
N ILE A 151 1.11 7.50 -10.17
CA ILE A 151 0.77 7.94 -11.53
C ILE A 151 -0.22 9.12 -11.47
N LEU A 152 -1.26 9.04 -10.64
CA LEU A 152 -2.21 10.13 -10.47
C LEU A 152 -1.55 11.38 -9.90
N LEU A 153 -0.64 11.25 -8.93
CA LEU A 153 0.14 12.38 -8.41
C LEU A 153 1.03 13.01 -9.49
N TRP A 154 1.57 12.22 -10.42
CA TRP A 154 2.38 12.71 -11.53
C TRP A 154 1.57 13.53 -12.54
N ILE A 155 0.40 13.01 -12.93
CA ILE A 155 -0.42 13.62 -13.98
C ILE A 155 -1.37 14.70 -13.45
N LYS A 156 -1.65 14.73 -12.14
CA LYS A 156 -2.47 15.77 -11.51
C LYS A 156 -1.79 17.12 -11.74
N PRO A 157 -2.46 18.10 -12.37
CA PRO A 157 -1.88 19.41 -12.56
C PRO A 157 -1.57 20.06 -11.21
N ASN A 158 -0.33 20.53 -11.04
CA ASN A 158 0.05 21.46 -9.99
C ASN A 158 -0.58 22.83 -10.32
N ALA A 159 -1.89 22.96 -10.16
CA ALA A 159 -2.66 24.14 -10.54
C ALA A 159 -2.19 25.37 -9.77
#